data_AF-A0A2V4BYK5-F1
#
_entry.id   AF-A0A2V4BYK5-F1
#
_cell.length_a   1.000
_cell.length_b   1.000
_cell.length_c   1.000
_cell.angle_alpha   90.00
_cell.angle_beta   90.00
_cell.angle_gamma   90.00
#
_symmetry.space_group_name_H-M   'P 1'
#
loop_
_entity.id
_entity.type
_entity.pdbx_description
1 polymer ?
#
loop_
_entity_poly.entity_id
_entity_poly.type
_entity_poly.pdbx_seq_one_letter_code
_entity_poly.pdbx_strand_id
1 'polypeptide(L)'
;MKKNYLLLLLVCVTAGFAQIPSGYYNTATGTGYTLKTQLYNIIKDHTNNGYAGLYTTYLTSDVDNFYENDGTILDMYSENPSGTDPYNYSTGSTQRCGNYSVEGDCYNREHIIPQSVFNEQSPMVADAHFITPTDGKVNGIRSNYPHGTVSSATYTSQNGSKLGSSAVSGYSGTVFEPINAFKGDIARMYFYFATRYENTVGGYSYAMFNGTSNQVFTTAFLNILLTWNAQDPVSAREIARNNAIYARQNNRNPFIDHPEYVNQIWGGTSGSGDTTAPTAPTSVASTTKTATSISLSWTASTDNVGVTSYDVYANSVLKTNVSGTTATITGLTASTSYSIYVKAKDAAGNTSASSNTISVTTNSSGTGTATDLLFSEYIEGSSNNKALEIANNTGSSVNMSVYTIKKQTNGAGAWSTGLTLSGTLTTGSKYVIVNNLISSACFLTGTANISTAATELTFNGNDAVGLFKNGVLIDIIGTFNGGTANFAADVTLRRKSTVTAPTTTFNLSSQWDSYATDTCNNLASKPTKEANEEIVETPEAILIYPNPSNGNFTISYSDSISYSIEIISFTGQKVFEKQNTSDNAVSVSHLPKGIYMVKVTTAEKTVVKKLVIN
;
A
#
# COMPACT_ATOMS: atom_id res chain seq x y z
N MET A 1 25.73 18.04 82.74
CA MET A 1 26.00 17.92 81.29
C MET A 1 24.70 18.24 80.56
N LYS A 2 24.62 19.42 79.92
CA LYS A 2 23.42 19.90 79.23
C LYS A 2 23.40 19.33 77.81
N LYS A 3 22.31 18.66 77.43
CA LYS A 3 22.07 18.15 76.07
C LYS A 3 21.47 19.27 75.23
N ASN A 4 22.19 19.75 74.23
CA ASN A 4 21.67 20.66 73.21
C ASN A 4 21.11 19.82 72.06
N TYR A 5 19.82 19.94 71.78
CA TYR A 5 19.22 19.44 70.54
C TYR A 5 19.38 20.51 69.47
N LEU A 6 20.16 20.21 68.43
CA LEU A 6 20.32 21.04 67.24
C LEU A 6 19.19 20.67 66.26
N LEU A 7 18.23 21.58 66.06
CA LEU A 7 17.17 21.45 65.07
C LEU A 7 17.76 21.78 63.69
N LEU A 8 17.94 20.77 62.84
CA LEU A 8 18.36 20.96 61.45
C LEU A 8 17.13 21.41 60.64
N LEU A 9 17.08 22.70 60.27
CA LEU A 9 16.07 23.22 59.34
C LEU A 9 16.48 22.84 57.92
N LEU A 10 15.84 21.82 57.35
CA LEU A 10 16.01 21.42 55.95
C LEU A 10 15.28 22.43 55.06
N VAL A 11 16.00 23.45 54.56
CA VAL A 11 15.49 24.33 53.52
C VAL A 11 15.62 23.58 52.19
N CYS A 12 14.57 22.84 51.82
CA CYS A 12 14.39 22.37 50.45
C CYS A 12 14.09 23.58 49.56
N VAL A 13 15.10 24.06 48.84
CA VAL A 13 14.89 24.95 47.69
C VAL A 13 14.32 24.08 46.58
N THR A 14 12.99 23.98 46.48
CA THR A 14 12.37 23.46 45.27
C THR A 14 12.57 24.51 44.18
N ALA A 15 13.47 24.23 43.23
CA ALA A 15 13.51 24.95 41.97
C ALA A 15 12.12 24.76 41.32
N GLY A 16 11.28 25.79 41.40
CA GLY A 16 9.95 25.76 40.81
C GLY A 16 10.10 25.72 39.30
N PHE A 17 9.98 24.54 38.70
CA PHE A 17 9.66 24.44 37.29
C PHE A 17 8.36 25.24 37.09
N ALA A 18 8.42 26.29 36.27
CA ALA A 18 7.24 27.12 36.01
C ALA A 18 6.18 26.25 35.34
N GLN A 19 5.24 25.72 36.11
CA GLN A 19 4.17 24.88 35.60
C GLN A 19 3.26 25.70 34.69
N ILE A 20 2.50 25.01 33.85
CA ILE A 20 1.40 25.61 33.07
C ILE A 20 0.56 26.46 34.04
N PRO A 21 0.35 27.77 33.77
CA PRO A 21 -0.45 28.61 34.65
C PRO A 21 -1.82 27.97 34.90
N SER A 22 -2.29 28.01 36.14
CA SER A 22 -3.58 27.41 36.49
C SER A 22 -4.68 27.99 35.60
N GLY A 23 -5.42 27.10 34.92
CA GLY A 23 -6.51 27.47 34.03
C GLY A 23 -6.12 28.00 32.65
N TYR A 24 -4.83 27.95 32.26
CA TYR A 24 -4.34 28.49 30.99
C TYR A 24 -5.08 27.94 29.75
N TYR A 25 -5.48 26.66 29.77
CA TYR A 25 -6.19 25.99 28.68
C TYR A 25 -7.69 25.76 28.94
N ASN A 26 -8.30 26.40 29.95
CA ASN A 26 -9.70 26.13 30.34
C ASN A 26 -10.73 26.34 29.21
N THR A 27 -10.42 27.16 28.21
CA THR A 27 -11.31 27.44 27.07
C THR A 27 -11.06 26.52 25.87
N ALA A 28 -10.06 25.63 25.94
CA ALA A 28 -9.73 24.66 24.89
C ALA A 28 -10.52 23.36 25.08
N THR A 29 -11.83 23.41 24.84
CA THR A 29 -12.78 22.31 25.12
C THR A 29 -13.31 21.61 23.86
N GLY A 30 -13.00 22.13 22.68
CA GLY A 30 -13.46 21.62 21.39
C GLY A 30 -12.64 20.44 20.88
N THR A 31 -12.91 20.04 19.64
CA THR A 31 -12.13 19.05 18.89
C THR A 31 -11.85 19.55 17.48
N GLY A 32 -10.95 18.88 16.74
CA GLY A 32 -10.62 19.23 15.37
C GLY A 32 -10.16 20.68 15.23
N TYR A 33 -10.58 21.35 14.17
CA TYR A 33 -10.23 22.76 13.95
C TYR A 33 -10.92 23.72 14.93
N THR A 34 -12.01 23.32 15.59
CA THR A 34 -12.58 24.14 16.68
C THR A 34 -11.62 24.25 17.85
N LEU A 35 -10.99 23.14 18.24
CA LEU A 35 -9.93 23.13 19.26
C LEU A 35 -8.76 24.02 18.84
N LYS A 36 -8.34 23.92 17.58
CA LYS A 36 -7.28 24.78 17.02
C LYS A 36 -7.62 26.27 17.17
N THR A 37 -8.82 26.69 16.78
CA THR A 37 -9.26 28.09 16.91
C THR A 37 -9.34 28.53 18.37
N GLN A 38 -9.73 27.65 19.30
CA GLN A 38 -9.71 27.96 20.74
C GLN A 38 -8.28 28.15 21.26
N LEU A 39 -7.35 27.27 20.87
CA LEU A 39 -5.93 27.40 21.21
C LEU A 39 -5.32 28.66 20.59
N TYR A 40 -5.65 28.99 19.34
CA TYR A 40 -5.29 30.26 18.71
C TYR A 40 -5.70 31.43 19.60
N ASN A 41 -6.96 31.47 20.07
CA ASN A 41 -7.41 32.56 20.93
C ASN A 41 -6.68 32.64 22.28
N ILE A 42 -6.16 31.52 22.80
CA ILE A 42 -5.35 31.49 24.03
C ILE A 42 -3.94 32.04 23.76
N ILE A 43 -3.31 31.68 22.63
CA ILE A 43 -1.88 31.93 22.39
C ILE A 43 -1.58 33.08 21.42
N LYS A 44 -2.60 33.65 20.76
CA LYS A 44 -2.47 34.71 19.72
C LYS A 44 -1.85 36.01 20.21
N ASP A 45 -1.86 36.26 21.51
CA ASP A 45 -1.23 37.42 22.10
C ASP A 45 0.04 36.97 22.82
N HIS A 46 1.14 37.67 22.56
CA HIS A 46 2.42 37.43 23.23
C HIS A 46 3.21 38.73 23.34
N THR A 47 4.18 38.74 24.25
CA THR A 47 5.18 39.82 24.36
C THR A 47 6.21 39.65 23.25
N ASN A 48 6.19 40.56 22.27
CA ASN A 48 7.22 40.62 21.24
C ASN A 48 8.48 41.28 21.82
N ASN A 49 9.52 40.48 22.06
CA ASN A 49 10.81 40.94 22.60
C ASN A 49 11.77 41.47 21.51
N GLY A 50 11.32 41.51 20.25
CA GLY A 50 12.10 41.92 19.09
C GLY A 50 13.12 40.87 18.64
N TYR A 51 13.60 41.01 17.41
CA TYR A 51 14.47 40.02 16.77
C TYR A 51 15.83 39.84 17.49
N ALA A 52 16.35 40.91 18.11
CA ALA A 52 17.55 40.84 18.94
C ALA A 52 17.29 40.19 20.32
N GLY A 53 16.05 40.28 20.82
CA GLY A 53 15.64 39.72 22.11
C GLY A 53 15.70 38.19 22.17
N LEU A 54 15.61 37.52 21.01
CA LEU A 54 15.79 36.06 20.88
C LEU A 54 17.10 35.58 21.53
N TYR A 55 18.20 36.29 21.33
CA TYR A 55 19.48 35.92 21.92
C TYR A 55 19.47 35.95 23.46
N THR A 56 18.69 36.87 24.04
CA THR A 56 18.53 36.90 25.49
C THR A 56 17.59 35.77 25.95
N THR A 57 16.59 35.39 25.14
CA THR A 57 15.72 34.25 25.41
C THR A 57 16.51 32.94 25.49
N TYR A 58 17.42 32.72 24.54
CA TYR A 58 18.26 31.51 24.45
C TYR A 58 19.12 31.25 25.69
N LEU A 59 19.51 32.30 26.43
CA LEU A 59 20.24 32.16 27.71
C LEU A 59 19.48 31.37 28.78
N THR A 60 18.18 31.16 28.57
CA THR A 60 17.31 30.40 29.48
C THR A 60 16.57 29.27 28.79
N SER A 61 16.30 29.36 27.48
CA SER A 61 15.48 28.41 26.75
C SER A 61 16.25 27.34 25.98
N ASP A 62 17.50 27.63 25.59
CA ASP A 62 18.27 26.80 24.66
C ASP A 62 19.72 26.62 25.15
N VAL A 63 19.92 26.58 26.48
CA VAL A 63 21.18 26.16 27.09
C VAL A 63 21.15 24.64 27.27
N ASP A 64 22.20 23.95 26.83
CA ASP A 64 22.29 22.51 27.01
C ASP A 64 22.51 22.17 28.49
N ASN A 65 21.43 21.66 29.08
CA ASN A 65 21.40 21.09 30.42
C ASN A 65 20.86 19.64 30.39
N PHE A 66 20.82 19.02 29.21
CA PHE A 66 20.06 17.78 28.98
C PHE A 66 20.91 16.67 28.38
N TYR A 67 21.84 16.99 27.49
CA TYR A 67 22.76 16.02 26.90
C TYR A 67 24.07 16.01 27.67
N GLU A 68 25.13 16.64 27.16
CA GLU A 68 26.41 16.79 27.85
C GLU A 68 26.29 17.65 29.11
N ASN A 69 25.27 18.51 29.18
CA ASN A 69 25.02 19.42 30.30
C ASN A 69 26.25 20.31 30.58
N ASP A 70 26.83 20.83 29.50
CA ASP A 70 28.07 21.62 29.51
C ASP A 70 27.82 23.14 29.55
N GLY A 71 26.54 23.56 29.52
CA GLY A 71 26.14 24.97 29.58
C GLY A 71 26.35 25.73 28.27
N THR A 72 26.60 25.03 27.17
CA THR A 72 26.68 25.61 25.82
C THR A 72 25.28 25.82 25.24
N ILE A 73 25.19 26.39 24.05
CA ILE A 73 23.93 26.53 23.30
C ILE A 73 23.55 25.15 22.77
N LEU A 74 22.34 24.70 23.09
CA LEU A 74 21.76 23.48 22.54
C LEU A 74 21.29 23.75 21.11
N ASP A 75 22.15 23.41 20.17
CA ASP A 75 21.94 23.56 18.74
C ASP A 75 21.55 22.22 18.11
N MET A 76 20.30 22.10 17.66
CA MET A 76 19.79 20.87 17.03
C MET A 76 20.54 20.40 15.77
N TYR A 77 21.41 21.23 15.19
CA TYR A 77 22.23 20.93 14.02
C TYR A 77 23.69 20.56 14.33
N SER A 78 24.15 20.77 15.57
CA SER A 78 25.42 20.23 16.07
C SER A 78 25.21 19.07 17.02
N GLU A 79 24.14 19.13 17.81
CA GLU A 79 23.88 18.24 18.95
C GLU A 79 23.94 16.75 18.56
N ASN A 80 24.69 15.99 19.35
CA ASN A 80 24.81 14.55 19.25
C ASN A 80 24.27 13.88 20.53
N PRO A 81 22.99 13.46 20.54
CA PRO A 81 22.33 12.91 21.74
C PRO A 81 22.99 11.66 22.37
N SER A 82 23.96 11.03 21.69
CA SER A 82 24.61 9.79 22.12
C SER A 82 26.09 9.98 22.50
N GLY A 83 26.61 11.20 22.49
CA GLY A 83 27.99 11.49 22.88
C GLY A 83 28.43 12.86 22.38
N THR A 84 29.69 13.22 22.58
CA THR A 84 30.15 14.60 22.38
C THR A 84 29.79 15.22 21.03
N ASP A 85 29.33 16.46 21.08
CA ASP A 85 29.09 17.32 19.94
C ASP A 85 30.33 17.48 19.04
N PRO A 86 30.13 17.56 17.71
CA PRO A 86 31.21 17.86 16.77
C PRO A 86 31.80 19.26 17.00
N TYR A 87 30.98 20.20 17.50
CA TYR A 87 31.34 21.56 17.89
C TYR A 87 30.22 22.13 18.76
N ASN A 88 30.56 23.10 19.62
CA ASN A 88 29.60 23.75 20.51
C ASN A 88 29.82 25.27 20.60
N TYR A 89 28.82 25.97 21.10
CA TYR A 89 28.83 27.43 21.19
C TYR A 89 28.58 27.89 22.62
N SER A 90 29.44 28.76 23.15
CA SER A 90 29.14 29.44 24.41
C SER A 90 27.93 30.37 24.25
N THR A 91 27.25 30.63 25.36
CA THR A 91 26.11 31.56 25.42
C THR A 91 26.51 33.03 25.20
N GLY A 92 27.81 33.32 25.13
CA GLY A 92 28.40 34.63 24.88
C GLY A 92 28.01 35.22 23.52
N SER A 93 28.27 36.52 23.35
CA SER A 93 27.90 37.25 22.13
C SER A 93 28.88 37.09 20.96
N THR A 94 30.10 36.62 21.22
CA THR A 94 31.19 36.55 20.24
C THR A 94 31.01 35.44 19.20
N GLN A 95 30.25 34.39 19.51
CA GLN A 95 29.99 33.25 18.63
C GLN A 95 28.66 33.38 17.86
N ARG A 96 28.09 34.59 17.82
CA ARG A 96 26.89 34.93 17.05
C ARG A 96 27.30 35.57 15.73
N CYS A 97 26.82 35.09 14.59
CA CYS A 97 27.14 35.73 13.32
C CYS A 97 26.09 35.55 12.22
N GLY A 98 26.28 36.26 11.10
CA GLY A 98 25.50 36.11 9.87
C GLY A 98 26.33 35.64 8.66
N ASN A 99 27.64 35.47 8.83
CA ASN A 99 28.58 35.07 7.78
C ASN A 99 29.39 33.86 8.25
N TYR A 100 29.27 32.74 7.55
CA TYR A 100 29.88 31.46 7.90
C TYR A 100 30.38 30.75 6.64
N SER A 101 31.53 30.08 6.75
CA SER A 101 32.16 29.32 5.67
C SER A 101 32.03 27.82 5.90
N VAL A 102 32.20 27.38 7.15
CA VAL A 102 32.15 25.98 7.58
C VAL A 102 31.23 25.81 8.79
N GLU A 103 30.83 24.57 9.07
CA GLU A 103 30.17 24.20 10.33
C GLU A 103 31.09 24.49 11.52
N GLY A 104 30.54 24.99 12.63
CA GLY A 104 31.28 25.35 13.83
C GLY A 104 31.78 26.80 13.88
N ASP A 105 31.58 27.61 12.83
CA ASP A 105 32.03 29.00 12.80
C ASP A 105 31.29 29.86 13.84
N CYS A 106 29.97 29.76 13.87
CA CYS A 106 29.09 30.56 14.73
C CYS A 106 27.66 29.98 14.69
N TYR A 107 26.85 30.34 15.68
CA TYR A 107 25.41 30.11 15.62
C TYR A 107 24.63 31.36 15.20
N ASN A 108 23.47 31.16 14.59
CA ASN A 108 22.51 32.20 14.27
C ASN A 108 21.10 31.76 14.68
N ARG A 109 20.07 32.44 14.17
CA ARG A 109 18.65 32.16 14.49
C ARG A 109 18.04 31.42 13.33
N GLU A 110 17.67 30.18 13.58
CA GLU A 110 16.98 29.32 12.63
C GLU A 110 15.48 29.49 12.74
N HIS A 111 14.86 29.88 11.62
CA HIS A 111 13.42 30.01 11.51
C HIS A 111 12.85 28.72 10.93
N ILE A 112 12.27 27.87 11.78
CA ILE A 112 11.71 26.58 11.32
C ILE A 112 10.69 26.77 10.20
N ILE A 113 9.88 27.83 10.27
CA ILE A 113 9.16 28.38 9.11
C ILE A 113 10.00 29.53 8.56
N PRO A 114 10.60 29.43 7.35
CA PRO A 114 11.56 30.42 6.86
C PRO A 114 10.98 31.84 6.81
N GLN A 115 11.80 32.86 7.12
CA GLN A 115 11.33 34.26 7.16
C GLN A 115 10.72 34.75 5.84
N SER A 116 11.19 34.20 4.71
CA SER A 116 10.67 34.51 3.37
C SER A 116 9.19 34.12 3.19
N VAL A 117 8.66 33.20 4.01
CA VAL A 117 7.26 32.75 3.94
C VAL A 117 6.28 33.84 4.39
N PHE A 118 6.71 34.69 5.32
CA PHE A 118 5.90 35.74 5.93
C PHE A 118 6.51 37.15 5.76
N ASN A 119 7.44 37.32 4.81
CA ASN A 119 8.08 38.59 4.48
C ASN A 119 8.70 39.31 5.70
N GLU A 120 9.34 38.53 6.59
CA GLU A 120 10.02 39.05 7.80
C GLU A 120 9.08 39.85 8.75
N GLN A 121 7.77 39.71 8.59
CA GLN A 121 6.80 40.50 9.34
C GLN A 121 6.79 40.17 10.82
N SER A 122 6.56 41.20 11.62
CA SER A 122 6.24 41.07 13.03
C SER A 122 4.81 40.55 13.22
N PRO A 123 4.55 39.67 14.22
CA PRO A 123 5.48 39.24 15.26
C PRO A 123 6.26 37.95 14.94
N MET A 124 5.98 37.29 13.82
CA MET A 124 6.57 35.99 13.44
C MET A 124 8.09 36.01 13.45
N VAL A 125 8.72 37.09 12.97
CA VAL A 125 10.19 37.20 12.88
C VAL A 125 10.92 37.06 14.23
N ALA A 126 10.24 37.27 15.36
CA ALA A 126 10.82 37.31 16.70
C ALA A 126 10.19 36.32 17.71
N ASP A 127 9.40 35.35 17.25
CA ASP A 127 8.71 34.39 18.11
C ASP A 127 9.57 33.14 18.40
N ALA A 128 10.12 33.04 19.61
CA ALA A 128 11.05 31.97 19.99
C ALA A 128 10.42 30.58 19.98
N HIS A 129 9.10 30.43 19.98
CA HIS A 129 8.47 29.10 19.97
C HIS A 129 8.80 28.31 18.69
N PHE A 130 9.14 28.96 17.57
CA PHE A 130 9.58 28.28 16.35
C PHE A 130 10.94 28.77 15.82
N ILE A 131 11.66 29.58 16.61
CA ILE A 131 12.97 30.11 16.24
C ILE A 131 14.02 29.62 17.23
N THR A 132 14.97 28.81 16.78
CA THR A 132 15.99 28.18 17.61
C THR A 132 17.38 28.73 17.30
N PRO A 133 18.33 28.72 18.25
CA PRO A 133 19.72 28.95 17.91
C PRO A 133 20.29 27.70 17.23
N THR A 134 20.93 27.88 16.07
CA THR A 134 21.61 26.76 15.39
C THR A 134 22.88 27.21 14.68
N ASP A 135 23.71 26.24 14.29
CA ASP A 135 24.86 26.43 13.43
C ASP A 135 24.48 27.25 12.20
N GLY A 136 25.23 28.33 11.96
CA GLY A 136 24.97 29.24 10.88
C GLY A 136 25.11 28.57 9.52
N LYS A 137 26.10 27.69 9.34
CA LYS A 137 26.35 27.00 8.07
C LYS A 137 25.25 26.01 7.75
N VAL A 138 24.85 25.17 8.70
CA VAL A 138 23.76 24.20 8.50
C VAL A 138 22.43 24.91 8.26
N ASN A 139 22.13 25.98 9.00
CA ASN A 139 20.97 26.84 8.72
C ASN A 139 21.03 27.41 7.28
N GLY A 140 22.17 27.99 6.88
CA GLY A 140 22.35 28.53 5.52
C GLY A 140 22.17 27.47 4.42
N ILE A 141 22.59 26.24 4.67
CA ILE A 141 22.37 25.09 3.77
C ILE A 141 20.90 24.68 3.72
N ARG A 142 20.22 24.66 4.88
CA ARG A 142 18.78 24.38 4.97
C ARG A 142 17.96 25.40 4.19
N SER A 143 18.40 26.67 4.15
CA SER A 143 17.79 27.73 3.34
C SER A 143 16.27 27.86 3.61
N ASN A 144 15.45 27.93 2.56
CA ASN A 144 13.99 27.88 2.68
C ASN A 144 13.40 26.50 2.36
N TYR A 145 14.20 25.44 2.37
CA TYR A 145 13.70 24.11 2.05
C TYR A 145 12.80 23.57 3.17
N PRO A 146 11.71 22.86 2.82
CA PRO A 146 10.84 22.24 3.80
C PRO A 146 11.56 21.12 4.54
N HIS A 147 11.14 20.93 5.79
CA HIS A 147 11.59 19.79 6.59
C HIS A 147 10.89 18.52 6.10
N GLY A 148 11.65 17.44 5.87
CA GLY A 148 11.13 16.16 5.36
C GLY A 148 12.21 15.08 5.32
N THR A 149 11.83 13.84 4.98
CA THR A 149 12.79 12.73 4.87
C THR A 149 13.54 12.78 3.53
N VAL A 150 14.86 12.59 3.56
CA VAL A 150 15.73 12.62 2.38
C VAL A 150 15.88 11.21 1.79
N SER A 151 15.63 11.06 0.48
CA SER A 151 15.86 9.80 -0.25
C SER A 151 17.31 9.68 -0.73
N SER A 152 17.86 10.77 -1.29
CA SER A 152 19.27 10.87 -1.69
C SER A 152 19.85 12.20 -1.25
N ALA A 153 20.84 12.14 -0.36
CA ALA A 153 21.48 13.30 0.24
C ALA A 153 22.52 13.93 -0.70
N THR A 154 22.41 15.24 -0.89
CA THR A 154 23.43 16.09 -1.53
C THR A 154 24.37 16.73 -0.52
N TYR A 155 23.98 16.75 0.75
CA TYR A 155 24.76 17.21 1.89
C TYR A 155 24.37 16.46 3.15
N THR A 156 25.33 16.22 4.04
CA THR A 156 25.14 15.69 5.40
C THR A 156 25.98 16.53 6.35
N SER A 157 25.38 17.09 7.40
CA SER A 157 26.10 17.82 8.45
C SER A 157 26.90 16.89 9.33
N GLN A 158 27.77 17.44 10.18
CA GLN A 158 28.58 16.63 11.11
C GLN A 158 27.71 15.87 12.13
N ASN A 159 26.55 16.42 12.52
CA ASN A 159 25.61 15.72 13.40
C ASN A 159 24.73 14.68 12.67
N GLY A 160 24.76 14.67 11.33
CA GLY A 160 24.03 13.70 10.51
C GLY A 160 22.69 14.19 9.93
N SER A 161 22.34 15.45 10.12
CA SER A 161 21.24 16.09 9.39
C SER A 161 21.56 16.14 7.88
N LYS A 162 20.54 16.08 7.02
CA LYS A 162 20.74 15.90 5.57
C LYS A 162 19.97 16.92 4.76
N LEU A 163 20.54 17.37 3.66
CA LEU A 163 19.80 18.05 2.59
C LEU A 163 19.82 17.16 1.35
N GLY A 164 18.69 17.02 0.66
CA GLY A 164 18.67 16.28 -0.59
C GLY A 164 17.29 16.13 -1.20
N SER A 165 17.21 15.22 -2.17
CA SER A 165 15.94 14.87 -2.82
C SER A 165 14.97 14.24 -1.82
N SER A 166 13.69 14.60 -1.96
CA SER A 166 12.62 14.14 -1.07
C SER A 166 12.35 12.64 -1.16
N ALA A 167 12.10 12.00 0.00
CA ALA A 167 11.42 10.71 0.14
C ALA A 167 9.95 10.86 0.56
N VAL A 168 9.47 12.10 0.70
CA VAL A 168 8.11 12.43 1.14
C VAL A 168 7.12 12.04 0.04
N SER A 169 6.24 11.07 0.32
CA SER A 169 5.19 10.68 -0.63
C SER A 169 4.29 11.88 -0.95
N GLY A 170 4.16 12.22 -2.23
CA GLY A 170 3.39 13.39 -2.70
C GLY A 170 4.19 14.69 -2.82
N TYR A 171 5.51 14.69 -2.57
CA TYR A 171 6.38 15.85 -2.78
C TYR A 171 7.75 15.44 -3.38
N SER A 172 8.13 16.04 -4.51
CA SER A 172 9.33 15.69 -5.29
C SER A 172 10.46 16.73 -5.26
N GLY A 173 10.34 17.77 -4.42
CA GLY A 173 11.37 18.82 -4.30
C GLY A 173 12.54 18.43 -3.39
N THR A 174 13.39 19.41 -3.10
CA THR A 174 14.45 19.29 -2.08
C THR A 174 13.83 19.42 -0.68
N VAL A 175 14.33 18.65 0.27
CA VAL A 175 13.96 18.70 1.70
C VAL A 175 15.21 18.69 2.57
N PHE A 176 15.06 19.20 3.80
CA PHE A 176 16.05 19.07 4.87
C PHE A 176 15.54 18.08 5.94
N GLU A 177 16.34 17.07 6.27
CA GLU A 177 16.04 16.07 7.28
C GLU A 177 16.92 16.29 8.53
N PRO A 178 16.34 16.70 9.67
CA PRO A 178 17.06 16.74 10.94
C PRO A 178 17.29 15.32 11.46
N ILE A 179 18.21 15.16 12.42
CA ILE A 179 18.37 13.88 13.12
C ILE A 179 17.11 13.49 13.90
N ASN A 180 16.96 12.20 14.20
CA ASN A 180 15.72 11.66 14.76
C ASN A 180 15.32 12.28 16.12
N ALA A 181 16.28 12.73 16.92
CA ALA A 181 16.05 13.26 18.26
C ALA A 181 15.40 14.65 18.30
N PHE A 182 15.26 15.32 17.15
CA PHE A 182 14.65 16.67 17.06
C PHE A 182 13.47 16.72 16.09
N LYS A 183 13.06 15.58 15.54
CA LYS A 183 11.97 15.52 14.56
C LYS A 183 10.64 15.92 15.20
N GLY A 184 10.39 15.49 16.42
CA GLY A 184 9.20 15.82 17.20
C GLY A 184 9.16 17.29 17.61
N ASP A 185 10.30 17.82 18.06
CA ASP A 185 10.48 19.23 18.41
C ASP A 185 10.09 20.11 17.22
N ILE A 186 10.69 19.86 16.06
CA ILE A 186 10.40 20.58 14.81
C ILE A 186 8.94 20.43 14.42
N ALA A 187 8.35 19.24 14.57
CA ALA A 187 6.94 19.03 14.28
C ALA A 187 6.02 19.90 15.15
N ARG A 188 6.28 19.95 16.46
CA ARG A 188 5.51 20.78 17.41
C ARG A 188 5.72 22.27 17.18
N MET A 189 6.86 22.71 16.65
CA MET A 189 7.07 24.09 16.20
C MET A 189 6.22 24.44 14.97
N TYR A 190 6.05 23.52 14.02
CA TYR A 190 5.12 23.70 12.90
C TYR A 190 3.66 23.77 13.37
N PHE A 191 3.22 22.85 14.22
CA PHE A 191 1.84 22.87 14.76
C PHE A 191 1.56 24.16 15.55
N TYR A 192 2.53 24.61 16.35
CA TYR A 192 2.46 25.91 17.02
C TYR A 192 2.26 27.04 16.02
N PHE A 193 3.12 27.16 14.99
CA PHE A 193 3.01 28.23 14.01
C PHE A 193 1.66 28.23 13.30
N ALA A 194 1.20 27.05 12.87
CA ALA A 194 -0.10 26.87 12.21
C ALA A 194 -1.27 27.32 13.08
N THR A 195 -1.18 27.16 14.40
CA THR A 195 -2.22 27.55 15.38
C THR A 195 -2.10 29.02 15.74
N ARG A 196 -0.92 29.46 16.15
CA ARG A 196 -0.66 30.83 16.58
C ARG A 196 -1.01 31.84 15.50
N TYR A 197 -0.75 31.52 14.24
CA TYR A 197 -0.96 32.42 13.11
C TYR A 197 -2.17 32.05 12.26
N GLU A 198 -3.17 31.35 12.84
CA GLU A 198 -4.37 30.86 12.14
C GLU A 198 -5.05 31.93 11.25
N ASN A 199 -5.13 33.17 11.73
CA ASN A 199 -5.76 34.29 11.02
C ASN A 199 -5.00 34.78 9.78
N THR A 200 -3.73 34.39 9.59
CA THR A 200 -2.88 34.88 8.49
C THR A 200 -2.24 33.76 7.67
N VAL A 201 -2.06 32.58 8.26
CA VAL A 201 -1.31 31.47 7.67
C VAL A 201 -1.85 30.97 6.33
N GLY A 202 -3.16 31.09 6.09
CA GLY A 202 -3.76 30.73 4.80
C GLY A 202 -3.27 31.59 3.62
N GLY A 203 -2.73 32.79 3.89
CA GLY A 203 -2.16 33.68 2.87
C GLY A 203 -0.68 33.42 2.56
N TYR A 204 0.00 32.53 3.28
CA TYR A 204 1.43 32.29 3.12
C TYR A 204 1.71 31.17 2.11
N SER A 205 2.59 31.46 1.16
CA SER A 205 3.04 30.50 0.15
C SER A 205 4.28 29.75 0.65
N TYR A 206 4.15 28.47 0.92
CA TYR A 206 5.25 27.60 1.32
C TYR A 206 4.95 26.16 0.90
N ALA A 207 5.99 25.37 0.57
CA ALA A 207 5.83 24.01 0.05
C ALA A 207 5.05 23.08 0.99
N MET A 208 5.12 23.32 2.30
CA MET A 208 4.37 22.55 3.29
C MET A 208 2.94 23.00 3.45
N PHE A 209 2.56 24.19 2.95
CA PHE A 209 1.25 24.78 3.19
C PHE A 209 0.28 24.58 2.01
N ASN A 210 -1.00 24.43 2.32
CA ASN A 210 -2.09 24.19 1.36
C ASN A 210 -2.99 25.42 1.13
N GLY A 211 -2.64 26.57 1.70
CA GLY A 211 -3.41 27.82 1.58
C GLY A 211 -4.66 27.91 2.47
N THR A 212 -4.89 26.95 3.36
CA THR A 212 -6.01 27.01 4.31
C THR A 212 -5.56 27.53 5.68
N SER A 213 -6.42 28.29 6.36
CA SER A 213 -6.19 28.69 7.76
C SER A 213 -6.41 27.55 8.75
N ASN A 214 -7.23 26.54 8.40
CA ASN A 214 -7.59 25.46 9.30
C ASN A 214 -6.52 24.36 9.29
N GLN A 215 -6.46 23.57 8.20
CA GLN A 215 -5.51 22.46 8.08
C GLN A 215 -4.07 22.94 8.00
N VAL A 216 -3.83 24.04 7.26
CA VAL A 216 -2.53 24.64 6.95
C VAL A 216 -1.64 23.76 6.09
N PHE A 217 -1.42 22.51 6.46
CA PHE A 217 -0.43 21.64 5.82
C PHE A 217 -1.00 20.88 4.62
N THR A 218 -0.18 20.65 3.60
CA THR A 218 -0.51 19.64 2.59
C THR A 218 -0.53 18.24 3.22
N THR A 219 -1.30 17.31 2.66
CA THR A 219 -1.40 15.94 3.18
C THR A 219 -0.03 15.26 3.32
N ALA A 220 0.86 15.47 2.34
CA ALA A 220 2.20 14.90 2.33
C ALA A 220 3.01 15.30 3.57
N PHE A 221 3.04 16.60 3.89
CA PHE A 221 3.80 17.11 5.02
C PHE A 221 3.08 16.93 6.35
N LEU A 222 1.74 16.96 6.37
CA LEU A 222 0.97 16.65 7.57
C LEU A 222 1.27 15.25 8.09
N ASN A 223 1.31 14.25 7.20
CA ASN A 223 1.62 12.87 7.56
C ASN A 223 3.01 12.73 8.19
N ILE A 224 3.99 13.50 7.70
CA ILE A 224 5.34 13.52 8.28
C ILE A 224 5.33 14.14 9.66
N LEU A 225 4.69 15.31 9.82
CA LEU A 225 4.65 16.01 11.10
C LEU A 225 3.96 15.17 12.18
N LEU A 226 2.87 14.47 11.83
CA LEU A 226 2.21 13.52 12.72
C LEU A 226 3.12 12.33 13.07
N THR A 227 3.80 11.77 12.07
CA THR A 227 4.73 10.65 12.28
C THR A 227 5.88 11.06 13.20
N TRP A 228 6.47 12.22 12.96
CA TRP A 228 7.59 12.75 13.75
C TRP A 228 7.16 13.08 15.18
N ASN A 229 6.00 13.72 15.37
CA ASN A 229 5.45 13.98 16.71
C ASN A 229 5.19 12.69 17.51
N ALA A 230 4.77 11.61 16.84
CA ALA A 230 4.52 10.32 17.49
C ALA A 230 5.81 9.53 17.78
N GLN A 231 6.80 9.59 16.90
CA GLN A 231 8.07 8.86 17.03
C GLN A 231 9.06 9.53 17.99
N ASP A 232 8.92 10.85 18.17
CA ASP A 232 9.76 11.67 19.05
C ASP A 232 8.85 12.46 20.03
N PRO A 233 8.42 11.81 21.14
CA PRO A 233 7.54 12.40 22.13
C PRO A 233 8.15 13.63 22.81
N VAL A 234 7.30 14.43 23.47
CA VAL A 234 7.75 15.63 24.20
C VAL A 234 8.84 15.29 25.20
N SER A 235 9.97 15.97 25.08
CA SER A 235 11.14 15.78 25.95
C SER A 235 11.15 16.73 27.15
N ALA A 236 11.95 16.40 28.18
CA ALA A 236 12.17 17.30 29.32
C ALA A 236 12.79 18.64 28.88
N ARG A 237 13.62 18.61 27.82
CA ARG A 237 14.21 19.79 27.18
C ARG A 237 13.12 20.71 26.63
N GLU A 238 12.17 20.17 25.88
CA GLU A 238 11.07 20.98 25.33
C GLU A 238 10.18 21.59 26.40
N ILE A 239 9.89 20.85 27.47
CA ILE A 239 9.12 21.37 28.61
C ILE A 239 9.86 22.56 29.24
N ALA A 240 11.17 22.42 29.49
CA ALA A 240 11.99 23.49 30.04
C ALA A 240 12.08 24.71 29.10
N ARG A 241 12.26 24.45 27.80
CA ARG A 241 12.26 25.47 26.75
C ARG A 241 10.93 26.23 26.70
N ASN A 242 9.79 25.53 26.73
CA ASN A 242 8.45 26.12 26.74
C ASN A 242 8.24 27.00 27.99
N ASN A 243 8.71 26.56 29.16
CA ASN A 243 8.67 27.33 30.40
C ASN A 243 9.51 28.61 30.34
N ALA A 244 10.74 28.52 29.83
CA ALA A 244 11.64 29.66 29.69
C ALA A 244 11.13 30.69 28.68
N ILE A 245 10.56 30.22 27.56
CA ILE A 245 9.93 31.10 26.57
C ILE A 245 8.69 31.76 27.18
N TYR A 246 7.85 31.03 27.91
CA TYR A 246 6.67 31.60 28.58
C TYR A 246 7.04 32.75 29.53
N ALA A 247 8.13 32.60 30.31
CA ALA A 247 8.60 33.64 31.22
C ALA A 247 8.99 34.95 30.52
N ARG A 248 9.22 34.93 29.20
CA ARG A 248 9.64 36.09 28.40
C ARG A 248 8.60 36.57 27.38
N GLN A 249 7.92 35.65 26.72
CA GLN A 249 6.93 35.91 25.69
C GLN A 249 5.49 35.86 26.20
N ASN A 250 5.25 35.34 27.41
CA ASN A 250 3.92 35.25 28.02
C ASN A 250 2.89 34.44 27.22
N ASN A 251 3.34 33.63 26.25
CA ASN A 251 2.54 32.61 25.60
C ASN A 251 3.26 31.27 25.59
N ARG A 252 2.50 30.18 25.43
CA ARG A 252 3.01 28.80 25.49
C ARG A 252 2.79 28.07 24.18
N ASN A 253 3.62 27.06 23.90
CA ASN A 253 3.34 26.10 22.86
C ASN A 253 2.39 25.01 23.42
N PRO A 254 1.11 24.97 22.98
CA PRO A 254 0.14 24.03 23.51
C PRO A 254 0.48 22.58 23.17
N PHE A 255 1.27 22.33 22.12
CA PHE A 255 1.62 20.98 21.68
C PHE A 255 2.80 20.39 22.47
N ILE A 256 3.48 21.21 23.28
CA ILE A 256 4.43 20.74 24.29
C ILE A 256 3.70 20.46 25.61
N ASP A 257 2.79 21.36 26.01
CA ASP A 257 2.03 21.22 27.25
C ASP A 257 0.99 20.09 27.19
N HIS A 258 0.37 19.91 26.01
CA HIS A 258 -0.68 18.94 25.70
C HIS A 258 -0.42 18.30 24.32
N PRO A 259 0.55 17.37 24.21
CA PRO A 259 0.90 16.73 22.94
C PRO A 259 -0.27 15.96 22.30
N GLU A 260 -1.27 15.55 23.08
CA GLU A 260 -2.50 14.93 22.60
C GLU A 260 -3.31 15.85 21.67
N TYR A 261 -3.19 17.19 21.80
CA TYR A 261 -3.90 18.15 20.96
C TYR A 261 -3.49 18.04 19.48
N VAL A 262 -2.27 17.59 19.18
CA VAL A 262 -1.84 17.37 17.79
C VAL A 262 -2.80 16.40 17.09
N ASN A 263 -3.08 15.25 17.73
CA ASN A 263 -3.97 14.25 17.16
C ASN A 263 -5.44 14.68 17.20
N GLN A 264 -5.87 15.40 18.26
CA GLN A 264 -7.24 15.92 18.35
C GLN A 264 -7.57 16.95 17.26
N ILE A 265 -6.56 17.68 16.75
CA ILE A 265 -6.72 18.69 15.69
C ILE A 265 -6.45 18.11 14.30
N TRP A 266 -5.32 17.41 14.12
CA TRP A 266 -4.76 17.10 12.81
C TRP A 266 -4.56 15.61 12.51
N GLY A 267 -4.83 14.69 13.44
CA GLY A 267 -4.58 13.26 13.27
C GLY A 267 -5.42 12.57 12.18
N GLY A 268 -5.97 13.33 11.23
CA GLY A 268 -7.32 13.12 10.74
C GLY A 268 -8.28 13.21 11.93
N THR A 269 -9.57 13.01 11.73
CA THR A 269 -10.55 13.01 12.80
C THR A 269 -10.37 11.89 13.83
N SER A 270 -9.27 11.70 14.56
CA SER A 270 -9.32 10.96 15.84
C SER A 270 -10.17 11.69 16.90
N GLY A 271 -10.85 12.78 16.51
CA GLY A 271 -11.83 13.54 17.29
C GLY A 271 -13.08 13.97 16.50
N SER A 272 -13.46 13.25 15.44
CA SER A 272 -14.89 12.95 15.38
C SER A 272 -15.12 12.02 16.58
N GLY A 273 -16.25 12.05 17.27
CA GLY A 273 -16.62 10.91 18.13
C GLY A 273 -16.81 9.61 17.32
N ASP A 274 -16.24 9.52 16.11
CA ASP A 274 -16.34 8.41 15.22
C ASP A 274 -15.48 7.27 15.74
N THR A 275 -16.18 6.36 16.39
CA THR A 275 -15.68 5.07 16.83
C THR A 275 -16.11 3.97 15.86
N THR A 276 -16.79 4.34 14.78
CA THR A 276 -17.28 3.41 13.78
C THR A 276 -16.18 3.19 12.77
N ALA A 277 -15.76 1.95 12.61
CA ALA A 277 -14.85 1.61 11.53
C ALA A 277 -15.59 1.60 10.20
N PRO A 278 -14.91 1.97 9.09
CA PRO A 278 -15.44 1.76 7.76
C PRO A 278 -15.88 0.32 7.53
N THR A 279 -16.83 0.13 6.61
CA THR A 279 -17.15 -1.22 6.14
C THR A 279 -15.92 -1.87 5.49
N ALA A 280 -15.81 -3.19 5.55
CA ALA A 280 -14.72 -3.89 4.87
C ALA A 280 -14.80 -3.62 3.35
N PRO A 281 -13.68 -3.33 2.67
CA PRO A 281 -13.68 -3.30 1.22
C PRO A 281 -14.17 -4.63 0.68
N THR A 282 -14.91 -4.62 -0.42
CA THR A 282 -15.46 -5.84 -1.03
C THR A 282 -14.97 -6.00 -2.46
N SER A 283 -15.15 -7.18 -3.03
CA SER A 283 -14.77 -7.48 -4.42
C SER A 283 -13.31 -7.14 -4.73
N VAL A 284 -12.39 -7.38 -3.78
CA VAL A 284 -10.95 -7.27 -4.05
C VAL A 284 -10.61 -8.30 -5.12
N ALA A 285 -10.03 -7.82 -6.21
CA ALA A 285 -9.67 -8.61 -7.37
C ALA A 285 -8.32 -8.17 -7.96
N SER A 286 -7.59 -9.11 -8.55
CA SER A 286 -6.39 -8.81 -9.34
C SER A 286 -6.79 -8.39 -10.75
N THR A 287 -6.42 -7.18 -11.16
CA THR A 287 -6.71 -6.67 -12.51
C THR A 287 -5.64 -7.08 -13.51
N THR A 288 -4.37 -7.06 -13.10
CA THR A 288 -3.22 -7.53 -13.89
C THR A 288 -2.11 -8.05 -12.96
N LYS A 289 -1.23 -8.90 -13.49
CA LYS A 289 -0.06 -9.39 -12.77
C LYS A 289 1.12 -9.60 -13.72
N THR A 290 2.33 -9.39 -13.23
CA THR A 290 3.60 -9.64 -13.91
C THR A 290 4.42 -10.66 -13.11
N ALA A 291 5.69 -10.84 -13.47
CA ALA A 291 6.63 -11.64 -12.67
C ALA A 291 6.93 -11.01 -11.30
N THR A 292 6.84 -9.67 -11.17
CA THR A 292 7.28 -8.95 -9.97
C THR A 292 6.28 -7.93 -9.44
N SER A 293 5.06 -7.90 -10.01
CA SER A 293 4.00 -7.00 -9.58
C SER A 293 2.60 -7.59 -9.73
N ILE A 294 1.66 -7.10 -8.93
CA ILE A 294 0.23 -7.42 -8.98
C ILE A 294 -0.55 -6.11 -8.84
N SER A 295 -1.43 -5.81 -9.79
CA SER A 295 -2.37 -4.68 -9.72
C SER A 295 -3.74 -5.16 -9.27
N LEU A 296 -4.42 -4.35 -8.47
CA LEU A 296 -5.62 -4.68 -7.73
C LEU A 296 -6.68 -3.60 -7.93
N SER A 297 -7.95 -4.01 -7.83
CA SER A 297 -9.11 -3.13 -7.67
C SER A 297 -10.07 -3.70 -6.65
N TRP A 298 -10.89 -2.85 -6.04
CA TRP A 298 -11.94 -3.25 -5.11
C TRP A 298 -13.12 -2.27 -5.10
N THR A 299 -14.23 -2.70 -4.52
CA THR A 299 -15.37 -1.83 -4.24
C THR A 299 -15.06 -0.98 -3.01
N ALA A 300 -15.31 0.32 -3.10
CA ALA A 300 -15.09 1.27 -2.02
C ALA A 300 -15.87 0.87 -0.77
N SER A 301 -15.20 0.95 0.37
CA SER A 301 -15.85 0.98 1.68
C SER A 301 -16.69 2.24 1.85
N THR A 302 -17.70 2.13 2.71
CA THR A 302 -18.52 3.24 3.19
C THR A 302 -18.25 3.46 4.67
N ASP A 303 -18.43 4.69 5.10
CA ASP A 303 -18.25 5.11 6.48
C ASP A 303 -19.23 6.24 6.78
N ASN A 304 -19.57 6.47 8.05
CA ASN A 304 -20.50 7.53 8.46
C ASN A 304 -19.90 8.94 8.31
N VAL A 305 -18.57 9.08 8.29
CA VAL A 305 -17.90 10.35 8.01
C VAL A 305 -17.17 10.27 6.66
N GLY A 306 -16.40 9.21 6.43
CA GLY A 306 -15.75 9.00 5.15
C GLY A 306 -14.49 8.16 5.24
N VAL A 307 -14.18 7.47 4.13
CA VAL A 307 -12.97 6.65 3.99
C VAL A 307 -11.86 7.49 3.37
N THR A 308 -10.68 7.45 3.97
CA THR A 308 -9.54 8.29 3.55
C THR A 308 -8.48 7.50 2.81
N SER A 309 -8.29 6.22 3.18
CA SER A 309 -7.28 5.37 2.54
C SER A 309 -7.57 3.88 2.69
N TYR A 310 -6.79 3.07 1.98
CA TYR A 310 -6.82 1.62 2.00
C TYR A 310 -5.41 1.06 2.17
N ASP A 311 -5.23 0.22 3.19
CA ASP A 311 -4.02 -0.56 3.43
C ASP A 311 -4.11 -1.89 2.66
N VAL A 312 -3.11 -2.17 1.84
CA VAL A 312 -3.04 -3.39 1.01
C VAL A 312 -1.98 -4.32 1.57
N TYR A 313 -2.39 -5.54 1.92
CA TYR A 313 -1.52 -6.55 2.53
C TYR A 313 -1.23 -7.68 1.55
N ALA A 314 -0.02 -8.24 1.60
CA ALA A 314 0.33 -9.52 0.97
C ALA A 314 1.07 -10.41 1.97
N ASN A 315 0.57 -11.64 2.17
CA ASN A 315 1.05 -12.58 3.19
C ASN A 315 1.13 -11.94 4.59
N SER A 316 0.08 -11.18 4.95
CA SER A 316 -0.05 -10.42 6.20
C SER A 316 0.97 -9.28 6.41
N VAL A 317 1.77 -8.95 5.39
CA VAL A 317 2.69 -7.80 5.41
C VAL A 317 2.06 -6.63 4.65
N LEU A 318 2.02 -5.45 5.26
CA LEU A 318 1.57 -4.23 4.59
C LEU A 318 2.51 -3.92 3.42
N LYS A 319 1.96 -3.78 2.22
CA LYS A 319 2.72 -3.50 1.00
C LYS A 319 2.61 -2.06 0.54
N THR A 320 1.41 -1.48 0.64
CA THR A 320 1.17 -0.10 0.23
C THR A 320 -0.09 0.46 0.88
N ASN A 321 -0.23 1.78 0.87
CA ASN A 321 -1.42 2.52 1.27
C ASN A 321 -1.81 3.47 0.12
N VAL A 322 -3.10 3.52 -0.23
CA VAL A 322 -3.62 4.34 -1.32
C VAL A 322 -4.93 5.02 -0.93
N SER A 323 -5.25 6.18 -1.50
CA SER A 323 -6.53 6.88 -1.28
C SER A 323 -7.65 6.45 -2.24
N GLY A 324 -7.30 5.85 -3.38
CA GLY A 324 -8.25 5.33 -4.36
C GLY A 324 -8.61 3.85 -4.15
N THR A 325 -9.45 3.31 -5.02
CA THR A 325 -9.90 1.90 -4.98
C THR A 325 -9.06 0.94 -5.83
N THR A 326 -7.83 1.34 -6.14
CA THR A 326 -6.88 0.57 -6.95
C THR A 326 -5.47 0.70 -6.39
N ALA A 327 -4.67 -0.36 -6.46
CA ALA A 327 -3.26 -0.34 -6.06
C ALA A 327 -2.42 -1.26 -6.95
N THR A 328 -1.10 -1.05 -6.96
CA THR A 328 -0.13 -2.00 -7.53
C THR A 328 0.90 -2.36 -6.47
N ILE A 329 1.04 -3.64 -6.17
CA ILE A 329 2.10 -4.20 -5.35
C ILE A 329 3.27 -4.52 -6.26
N THR A 330 4.46 -4.00 -5.96
CA THR A 330 5.71 -4.24 -6.71
C THR A 330 6.75 -4.96 -5.86
N GLY A 331 7.86 -5.38 -6.48
CA GLY A 331 8.96 -6.05 -5.77
C GLY A 331 8.61 -7.46 -5.30
N LEU A 332 7.69 -8.13 -5.99
CA LEU A 332 7.30 -9.50 -5.72
C LEU A 332 8.25 -10.48 -6.40
N THR A 333 8.33 -11.70 -5.86
CA THR A 333 9.07 -12.81 -6.44
C THR A 333 8.22 -13.49 -7.50
N ALA A 334 8.82 -13.91 -8.60
CA ALA A 334 8.14 -14.63 -9.66
C ALA A 334 7.68 -16.03 -9.23
N SER A 335 6.69 -16.59 -9.93
CA SER A 335 6.10 -17.91 -9.64
C SER A 335 5.70 -18.10 -8.17
N THR A 336 5.36 -17.01 -7.47
CA THR A 336 5.13 -17.02 -6.02
C THR A 336 3.67 -16.66 -5.76
N SER A 337 2.99 -17.49 -4.97
CA SER A 337 1.62 -17.23 -4.54
C SER A 337 1.59 -16.22 -3.39
N TYR A 338 0.76 -15.18 -3.53
CA TYR A 338 0.52 -14.17 -2.52
C TYR A 338 -0.93 -14.18 -2.07
N SER A 339 -1.14 -14.24 -0.76
CA SER A 339 -2.44 -14.03 -0.11
C SER A 339 -2.65 -12.53 0.12
N ILE A 340 -3.60 -11.93 -0.59
CA ILE A 340 -3.81 -10.48 -0.65
C ILE A 340 -5.18 -10.11 -0.09
N TYR A 341 -5.22 -9.11 0.79
CA TYR A 341 -6.45 -8.50 1.28
C TYR A 341 -6.24 -7.01 1.53
N VAL A 342 -7.35 -6.27 1.64
CA VAL A 342 -7.36 -4.81 1.79
C VAL A 342 -8.16 -4.44 3.05
N LYS A 343 -7.72 -3.40 3.75
CA LYS A 343 -8.47 -2.78 4.85
C LYS A 343 -8.67 -1.30 4.57
N ALA A 344 -9.86 -0.77 4.82
CA ALA A 344 -10.12 0.66 4.74
C ALA A 344 -9.75 1.34 6.06
N LYS A 345 -9.35 2.61 5.94
CA LYS A 345 -9.13 3.53 7.06
C LYS A 345 -9.89 4.81 6.81
N ASP A 346 -10.62 5.25 7.84
CA ASP A 346 -11.19 6.58 7.87
C ASP A 346 -10.14 7.62 8.29
N ALA A 347 -10.58 8.87 8.46
CA ALA A 347 -9.72 9.92 8.96
C ALA A 347 -9.57 9.82 10.48
N ALA A 348 -10.39 9.03 11.18
CA ALA A 348 -10.28 8.80 12.62
C ALA A 348 -9.22 7.79 13.04
N GLY A 349 -8.70 7.03 12.08
CA GLY A 349 -7.78 5.93 12.32
C GLY A 349 -8.52 4.60 12.60
N ASN A 350 -9.86 4.58 12.55
CA ASN A 350 -10.59 3.34 12.63
C ASN A 350 -10.30 2.52 11.38
N THR A 351 -10.00 1.24 11.60
CA THR A 351 -9.64 0.31 10.53
C THR A 351 -10.76 -0.70 10.36
N SER A 352 -11.22 -0.90 9.13
CA SER A 352 -12.23 -1.91 8.82
C SER A 352 -11.75 -3.33 9.15
N ALA A 353 -12.70 -4.27 9.20
CA ALA A 353 -12.36 -5.67 9.01
C ALA A 353 -11.65 -5.89 7.66
N SER A 354 -10.88 -6.97 7.52
CA SER A 354 -10.29 -7.36 6.24
C SER A 354 -11.36 -7.61 5.19
N SER A 355 -11.07 -7.26 3.95
CA SER A 355 -11.83 -7.68 2.77
C SER A 355 -11.87 -9.21 2.60
N ASN A 356 -12.50 -9.67 1.52
CA ASN A 356 -12.19 -10.98 0.98
C ASN A 356 -10.69 -11.08 0.68
N THR A 357 -10.09 -12.25 0.95
CA THR A 357 -8.70 -12.55 0.60
C THR A 357 -8.67 -13.22 -0.76
N ILE A 358 -7.79 -12.76 -1.64
CA ILE A 358 -7.50 -13.42 -2.93
C ILE A 358 -6.11 -14.06 -2.90
N SER A 359 -5.95 -15.19 -3.57
CA SER A 359 -4.64 -15.83 -3.77
C SER A 359 -4.18 -15.58 -5.20
N VAL A 360 -3.11 -14.81 -5.37
CA VAL A 360 -2.59 -14.44 -6.68
C VAL A 360 -1.15 -14.92 -6.82
N THR A 361 -0.94 -15.85 -7.74
CA THR A 361 0.41 -16.29 -8.13
C THR A 361 0.96 -15.36 -9.20
N THR A 362 2.07 -14.68 -8.92
CA THR A 362 2.83 -13.90 -9.91
C THR A 362 3.19 -14.78 -11.10
N ASN A 363 3.34 -14.17 -12.26
CA ASN A 363 3.80 -14.91 -13.43
C ASN A 363 5.19 -15.48 -13.16
N SER A 364 5.59 -16.49 -13.92
CA SER A 364 7.01 -16.83 -13.97
C SER A 364 7.82 -15.62 -14.42
N SER A 365 9.12 -15.62 -14.13
CA SER A 365 10.07 -14.68 -14.74
C SER A 365 10.17 -14.97 -16.24
N GLY A 366 9.10 -14.70 -16.98
CA GLY A 366 9.13 -14.48 -18.40
C GLY A 366 9.86 -13.18 -18.59
N THR A 367 11.20 -13.26 -18.62
CA THR A 367 11.99 -12.19 -19.19
C THR A 367 11.40 -11.91 -20.56
N GLY A 368 11.12 -10.64 -20.89
CA GLY A 368 10.79 -10.24 -22.26
C GLY A 368 12.01 -10.44 -23.17
N THR A 369 12.45 -11.69 -23.34
CA THR A 369 13.60 -12.13 -24.14
C THR A 369 13.17 -13.08 -25.25
N ALA A 370 11.89 -13.47 -25.31
CA ALA A 370 11.37 -14.23 -26.44
C ALA A 370 11.52 -13.37 -27.70
N THR A 371 12.41 -13.78 -28.59
CA THR A 371 12.63 -13.11 -29.87
C THR A 371 11.40 -13.18 -30.77
N ASP A 372 10.52 -14.18 -30.55
CA ASP A 372 9.28 -14.36 -31.29
C ASP A 372 8.27 -15.29 -30.56
N LEU A 373 7.15 -15.58 -31.21
CA LEU A 373 6.14 -16.56 -30.77
C LEU A 373 6.70 -17.98 -30.77
N LEU A 374 6.22 -18.83 -29.86
CA LEU A 374 6.61 -20.24 -29.75
C LEU A 374 5.40 -21.14 -29.47
N PHE A 375 5.49 -22.42 -29.82
CA PHE A 375 4.51 -23.42 -29.43
C PHE A 375 4.60 -23.69 -27.93
N SER A 376 3.46 -23.58 -27.23
CA SER A 376 3.37 -23.88 -25.80
C SER A 376 2.68 -25.20 -25.47
N GLU A 377 1.82 -25.71 -26.35
CA GLU A 377 1.15 -26.99 -26.14
C GLU A 377 0.88 -27.70 -27.48
N TYR A 378 1.02 -29.01 -27.50
CA TYR A 378 0.71 -29.91 -28.61
C TYR A 378 -0.11 -31.07 -28.05
N ILE A 379 -1.25 -31.37 -28.67
CA ILE A 379 -2.07 -32.51 -28.28
C ILE A 379 -2.20 -33.45 -29.46
N GLU A 380 -1.69 -34.66 -29.29
CA GLU A 380 -2.06 -35.84 -30.06
C GLU A 380 -2.83 -36.79 -29.14
N GLY A 381 -4.14 -36.65 -29.15
CA GLY A 381 -5.06 -37.47 -28.39
C GLY A 381 -5.74 -38.54 -29.24
N SER A 382 -6.70 -39.23 -28.61
CA SER A 382 -7.51 -40.25 -29.27
C SER A 382 -8.38 -39.64 -30.38
N SER A 383 -8.59 -40.41 -31.45
CA SER A 383 -9.40 -39.97 -32.60
C SER A 383 -8.93 -38.60 -33.13
N ASN A 384 -9.84 -37.62 -33.19
CA ASN A 384 -9.60 -36.26 -33.68
C ASN A 384 -9.17 -35.26 -32.59
N ASN A 385 -8.78 -35.72 -31.40
CA ASN A 385 -8.24 -34.82 -30.37
C ASN A 385 -6.84 -34.33 -30.80
N LYS A 386 -6.82 -33.30 -31.64
CA LYS A 386 -5.61 -32.70 -32.19
C LYS A 386 -5.66 -31.19 -31.97
N ALA A 387 -4.65 -30.65 -31.30
CA ALA A 387 -4.58 -29.23 -30.98
C ALA A 387 -3.14 -28.70 -30.93
N LEU A 388 -3.01 -27.40 -31.22
CA LEU A 388 -1.78 -26.63 -31.08
C LEU A 388 -2.08 -25.35 -30.31
N GLU A 389 -1.17 -24.97 -29.40
CA GLU A 389 -1.18 -23.68 -28.71
C GLU A 389 0.11 -22.91 -28.99
N ILE A 390 -0.03 -21.62 -29.31
CA ILE A 390 1.08 -20.69 -29.50
C ILE A 390 1.02 -19.63 -28.39
N ALA A 391 2.16 -19.34 -27.77
CA ALA A 391 2.29 -18.31 -26.73
C ALA A 391 2.96 -17.05 -27.26
N ASN A 392 2.45 -15.88 -26.84
CA ASN A 392 3.14 -14.62 -27.02
C ASN A 392 3.82 -14.18 -25.72
N ASN A 393 5.13 -14.41 -25.63
CA ASN A 393 5.96 -13.95 -24.51
C ASN A 393 6.93 -12.83 -24.91
N THR A 394 6.69 -12.17 -26.05
CA THR A 394 7.62 -11.17 -26.65
C THR A 394 7.62 -9.83 -25.90
N GLY A 395 6.69 -9.61 -24.98
CA GLY A 395 6.51 -8.33 -24.29
C GLY A 395 5.67 -7.32 -25.07
N SER A 396 5.22 -7.62 -26.30
CA SER A 396 4.38 -6.75 -27.14
C SER A 396 3.28 -7.53 -27.85
N SER A 397 2.21 -6.84 -28.29
CA SER A 397 1.19 -7.47 -29.13
C SER A 397 1.74 -7.80 -30.52
N VAL A 398 1.38 -8.96 -31.05
CA VAL A 398 1.90 -9.49 -32.32
C VAL A 398 0.75 -9.65 -33.33
N ASN A 399 0.99 -9.22 -34.57
CA ASN A 399 0.08 -9.46 -35.69
C ASN A 399 0.25 -10.92 -36.17
N MET A 400 -0.81 -11.71 -36.11
CA MET A 400 -0.77 -13.13 -36.47
C MET A 400 -0.77 -13.39 -37.98
N SER A 401 -1.15 -12.40 -38.81
CA SER A 401 -1.24 -12.56 -40.28
C SER A 401 0.09 -12.82 -40.99
N VAL A 402 1.21 -12.60 -40.31
CA VAL A 402 2.54 -12.93 -40.85
C VAL A 402 2.99 -14.35 -40.48
N TYR A 403 2.17 -15.10 -39.74
CA TYR A 403 2.49 -16.45 -39.28
C TYR A 403 1.67 -17.53 -40.00
N THR A 404 2.31 -18.66 -40.26
CA THR A 404 1.68 -19.86 -40.84
C THR A 404 2.13 -21.11 -40.11
N ILE A 405 1.22 -22.05 -39.89
CA ILE A 405 1.56 -23.42 -39.45
C ILE A 405 1.78 -24.29 -40.67
N LYS A 406 2.81 -25.12 -40.68
CA LYS A 406 3.02 -26.13 -41.72
C LYS A 406 3.32 -27.47 -41.08
N LYS A 407 2.97 -28.54 -41.78
CA LYS A 407 3.22 -29.92 -41.36
C LYS A 407 4.10 -30.62 -42.38
N GLN A 408 4.99 -31.49 -41.91
CA GLN A 408 5.67 -32.49 -42.72
C GLN A 408 5.04 -33.86 -42.44
N THR A 409 4.45 -34.46 -43.45
CA THR A 409 3.72 -35.73 -43.32
C THR A 409 4.67 -36.93 -43.35
N ASN A 410 4.46 -37.88 -42.44
CA ASN A 410 5.22 -39.09 -42.20
C ASN A 410 6.73 -38.83 -42.01
N GLY A 411 7.07 -37.72 -41.37
CA GLY A 411 8.44 -37.37 -40.99
C GLY A 411 9.45 -37.19 -42.13
N ALA A 412 8.98 -36.99 -43.38
CA ALA A 412 9.84 -36.72 -44.53
C ALA A 412 9.13 -35.87 -45.60
N GLY A 413 9.90 -35.26 -46.50
CA GLY A 413 9.38 -34.55 -47.68
C GLY A 413 9.18 -33.03 -47.48
N ALA A 414 8.38 -32.42 -48.35
CA ALA A 414 8.13 -30.98 -48.30
C ALA A 414 7.15 -30.60 -47.17
N TRP A 415 7.30 -29.38 -46.65
CA TRP A 415 6.27 -28.76 -45.82
C TRP A 415 4.96 -28.59 -46.60
N SER A 416 3.83 -28.74 -45.92
CA SER A 416 2.50 -28.42 -46.47
C SER A 416 2.39 -26.97 -46.95
N THR A 417 1.33 -26.67 -47.70
CA THR A 417 1.05 -25.30 -48.20
C THR A 417 0.86 -24.30 -47.06
N GLY A 418 0.37 -24.78 -45.91
CA GLY A 418 0.31 -24.04 -44.66
C GLY A 418 -1.07 -23.51 -44.30
N LEU A 419 -1.35 -23.49 -43.01
CA LEU A 419 -2.52 -22.84 -42.39
C LEU A 419 -2.13 -21.41 -41.98
N THR A 420 -2.77 -20.43 -42.59
CA THR A 420 -2.52 -19.00 -42.27
C THR A 420 -3.22 -18.62 -40.98
N LEU A 421 -2.53 -17.86 -40.13
CA LEU A 421 -3.07 -17.33 -38.88
C LEU A 421 -3.57 -15.90 -39.09
N SER A 422 -4.43 -15.42 -38.19
CA SER A 422 -4.99 -14.07 -38.30
C SER A 422 -5.33 -13.46 -36.95
N GLY A 423 -5.47 -12.14 -36.92
CA GLY A 423 -5.80 -11.37 -35.72
C GLY A 423 -4.57 -10.82 -35.01
N THR A 424 -4.77 -10.36 -33.77
CA THR A 424 -3.71 -9.83 -32.92
C THR A 424 -3.62 -10.65 -31.65
N LEU A 425 -2.42 -11.12 -31.34
CA LEU A 425 -2.14 -11.85 -30.11
C LEU A 425 -1.45 -10.92 -29.12
N THR A 426 -2.17 -10.52 -28.07
CA THR A 426 -1.62 -9.67 -27.00
C THR A 426 -0.53 -10.37 -26.21
N THR A 427 0.40 -9.60 -25.65
CA THR A 427 1.45 -10.15 -24.77
C THR A 427 0.85 -10.99 -23.63
N GLY A 428 1.48 -12.11 -23.30
CA GLY A 428 1.03 -13.11 -22.34
C GLY A 428 -0.13 -13.99 -22.81
N SER A 429 -0.74 -13.73 -23.96
CA SER A 429 -1.91 -14.49 -24.43
C SER A 429 -1.54 -15.72 -25.26
N LYS A 430 -2.52 -16.60 -25.45
CA LYS A 430 -2.41 -17.85 -26.20
C LYS A 430 -3.25 -17.82 -27.47
N TYR A 431 -2.78 -18.49 -28.52
CA TYR A 431 -3.51 -18.72 -29.76
C TYR A 431 -3.73 -20.22 -29.94
N VAL A 432 -4.99 -20.65 -29.91
CA VAL A 432 -5.37 -22.06 -29.91
C VAL A 432 -5.98 -22.46 -31.24
N ILE A 433 -5.45 -23.55 -31.80
CA ILE A 433 -5.89 -24.14 -33.06
C ILE A 433 -6.27 -25.58 -32.79
N VAL A 434 -7.47 -25.98 -33.20
CA VAL A 434 -7.99 -27.34 -32.99
C VAL A 434 -8.48 -27.96 -34.28
N ASN A 435 -8.42 -29.29 -34.35
CA ASN A 435 -9.18 -30.05 -35.33
C ASN A 435 -10.68 -29.80 -35.12
N ASN A 436 -11.45 -29.60 -36.18
CA ASN A 436 -12.87 -29.29 -36.09
C ASN A 436 -13.75 -30.44 -35.56
N LEU A 437 -13.20 -31.65 -35.47
CA LEU A 437 -13.86 -32.83 -34.90
C LEU A 437 -13.29 -33.22 -33.53
N ILE A 438 -12.51 -32.34 -32.88
CA ILE A 438 -12.05 -32.54 -31.50
C ILE A 438 -13.24 -32.79 -30.57
N SER A 439 -13.09 -33.74 -29.63
CA SER A 439 -14.13 -34.02 -28.64
C SER A 439 -14.37 -32.78 -27.76
N SER A 440 -15.64 -32.46 -27.51
CA SER A 440 -16.01 -31.39 -26.57
C SER A 440 -15.55 -31.66 -25.13
N ALA A 441 -15.25 -32.92 -24.79
CA ALA A 441 -14.62 -33.28 -23.52
C ALA A 441 -13.14 -32.87 -23.45
N CYS A 442 -12.49 -32.71 -24.60
CA CYS A 442 -11.10 -32.23 -24.70
C CYS A 442 -11.06 -30.70 -24.85
N PHE A 443 -11.75 -30.15 -25.86
CA PHE A 443 -11.81 -28.70 -26.07
C PHE A 443 -13.06 -28.28 -26.86
N LEU A 444 -13.67 -27.14 -26.50
CA LEU A 444 -14.82 -26.60 -27.21
C LEU A 444 -14.36 -25.84 -28.47
N THR A 445 -14.75 -26.30 -29.66
CA THR A 445 -14.32 -25.68 -30.93
C THR A 445 -14.69 -24.20 -31.05
N GLY A 446 -15.82 -23.77 -30.46
CA GLY A 446 -16.27 -22.38 -30.48
C GLY A 446 -15.40 -21.41 -29.67
N THR A 447 -14.51 -21.89 -28.80
CA THR A 447 -13.59 -21.04 -28.03
C THR A 447 -12.18 -21.00 -28.61
N ALA A 448 -11.90 -21.82 -29.64
CA ALA A 448 -10.61 -21.81 -30.31
C ALA A 448 -10.47 -20.56 -31.20
N ASN A 449 -9.23 -20.10 -31.40
CA ASN A 449 -8.97 -19.06 -32.39
C ASN A 449 -9.21 -19.59 -33.81
N ILE A 450 -8.90 -20.87 -34.05
CA ILE A 450 -9.19 -21.57 -35.29
C ILE A 450 -9.70 -22.98 -34.97
N SER A 451 -10.83 -23.35 -35.56
CA SER A 451 -11.32 -24.72 -35.65
C SER A 451 -11.33 -25.13 -37.12
N THR A 452 -10.60 -26.18 -37.49
CA THR A 452 -10.33 -26.48 -38.90
C THR A 452 -10.17 -27.97 -39.20
N ALA A 453 -10.44 -28.36 -40.46
CA ALA A 453 -10.11 -29.67 -41.01
C ALA A 453 -8.79 -29.66 -41.82
N ALA A 454 -7.99 -28.60 -41.70
CA ALA A 454 -6.72 -28.48 -42.40
C ALA A 454 -5.76 -29.62 -42.04
N THR A 455 -4.93 -30.03 -43.01
CA THR A 455 -3.99 -31.15 -42.83
C THR A 455 -2.98 -30.92 -41.71
N GLU A 456 -2.70 -29.66 -41.39
CA GLU A 456 -1.85 -29.24 -40.29
C GLU A 456 -2.40 -29.65 -38.91
N LEU A 457 -3.69 -30.00 -38.81
CA LEU A 457 -4.37 -30.47 -37.59
C LEU A 457 -4.78 -31.95 -37.70
N THR A 458 -4.16 -32.68 -38.63
CA THR A 458 -4.27 -34.13 -38.77
C THR A 458 -2.89 -34.79 -38.61
N PHE A 459 -2.02 -34.19 -37.79
CA PHE A 459 -0.71 -34.77 -37.45
C PHE A 459 -0.86 -36.06 -36.63
N ASN A 460 0.15 -36.92 -36.75
CA ASN A 460 0.35 -38.08 -35.89
C ASN A 460 1.83 -38.21 -35.50
N GLY A 461 2.16 -39.17 -34.65
CA GLY A 461 3.39 -39.17 -33.84
C GLY A 461 4.75 -38.93 -34.50
N ASN A 462 4.91 -39.06 -35.82
CA ASN A 462 6.14 -38.74 -36.56
C ASN A 462 6.03 -37.51 -37.49
N ASP A 463 4.89 -36.82 -37.51
CA ASP A 463 4.66 -35.62 -38.29
C ASP A 463 5.26 -34.39 -37.61
N ALA A 464 6.30 -33.80 -38.20
CA ALA A 464 6.83 -32.54 -37.70
C ALA A 464 5.87 -31.38 -38.01
N VAL A 465 5.68 -30.48 -37.05
CA VAL A 465 4.85 -29.28 -37.18
C VAL A 465 5.72 -28.05 -36.94
N GLY A 466 5.74 -27.13 -37.89
CA GLY A 466 6.54 -25.91 -37.84
C GLY A 466 5.68 -24.65 -37.77
N LEU A 467 6.14 -23.69 -36.97
CA LEU A 467 5.64 -22.31 -36.95
C LEU A 467 6.57 -21.45 -37.82
N PHE A 468 6.00 -20.78 -38.81
CA PHE A 468 6.73 -19.94 -39.74
C PHE A 468 6.29 -18.49 -39.62
N LYS A 469 7.24 -17.55 -39.78
CA LYS A 469 6.99 -16.11 -39.89
C LYS A 469 7.54 -15.61 -41.21
N ASN A 470 6.69 -14.96 -42.02
CA ASN A 470 7.06 -14.52 -43.38
C ASN A 470 7.73 -15.63 -44.22
N GLY A 471 7.27 -16.87 -44.06
CA GLY A 471 7.81 -18.04 -44.75
C GLY A 471 9.10 -18.65 -44.16
N VAL A 472 9.66 -18.09 -43.09
CA VAL A 472 10.86 -18.61 -42.39
C VAL A 472 10.45 -19.42 -41.16
N LEU A 473 10.98 -20.63 -41.00
CA LEU A 473 10.73 -21.48 -39.82
C LEU A 473 11.34 -20.81 -38.56
N ILE A 474 10.54 -20.65 -37.52
CA ILE A 474 11.00 -20.07 -36.24
C ILE A 474 10.91 -21.06 -35.09
N ASP A 475 9.91 -21.93 -35.06
CA ASP A 475 9.72 -22.94 -34.01
C ASP A 475 9.23 -24.26 -34.57
N ILE A 476 9.56 -25.38 -33.94
CA ILE A 476 9.20 -26.71 -34.42
C ILE A 476 8.85 -27.67 -33.28
N ILE A 477 7.88 -28.55 -33.56
CA ILE A 477 7.57 -29.77 -32.82
C ILE A 477 7.94 -30.95 -33.74
N GLY A 478 8.79 -31.85 -33.26
CA GLY A 478 9.35 -32.93 -34.07
C GLY A 478 10.58 -32.54 -34.89
N THR A 479 11.14 -33.49 -35.61
CA THR A 479 12.36 -33.31 -36.40
C THR A 479 12.01 -33.24 -37.89
N PHE A 480 12.43 -32.16 -38.56
CA PHE A 480 12.30 -32.08 -40.02
C PHE A 480 13.15 -33.16 -40.69
N ASN A 481 12.54 -33.96 -41.56
CA ASN A 481 13.10 -35.20 -42.11
C ASN A 481 13.53 -36.19 -41.01
N GLY A 482 12.75 -36.29 -39.92
CA GLY A 482 12.99 -37.19 -38.80
C GLY A 482 12.74 -38.68 -39.08
N GLY A 483 12.16 -39.02 -40.23
CA GLY A 483 11.85 -40.40 -40.62
C GLY A 483 10.59 -40.96 -39.96
N THR A 484 10.54 -42.28 -39.78
CA THR A 484 9.34 -42.99 -39.29
C THR A 484 9.26 -43.13 -37.77
N ALA A 485 10.23 -42.61 -37.02
CA ALA A 485 10.26 -42.71 -35.57
C ALA A 485 9.25 -41.74 -34.95
N ASN A 486 8.37 -42.26 -34.09
CA ASN A 486 7.42 -41.45 -33.35
C ASN A 486 8.13 -40.68 -32.23
N PHE A 487 7.94 -39.36 -32.21
CA PHE A 487 8.37 -38.50 -31.12
C PHE A 487 7.21 -38.05 -30.22
N ALA A 488 5.97 -38.11 -30.71
CA ALA A 488 4.78 -37.63 -29.99
C ALA A 488 3.48 -38.41 -30.28
N ALA A 489 3.55 -39.73 -30.45
CA ALA A 489 2.33 -40.55 -30.63
C ALA A 489 1.49 -40.61 -29.35
N ASP A 490 0.19 -40.31 -29.46
CA ASP A 490 -0.81 -40.39 -28.39
C ASP A 490 -0.40 -39.69 -27.08
N VAL A 491 0.24 -38.51 -27.17
CA VAL A 491 0.67 -37.72 -26.01
C VAL A 491 0.23 -36.27 -26.09
N THR A 492 0.16 -35.64 -24.92
CA THR A 492 0.15 -34.17 -24.82
C THR A 492 1.54 -33.68 -24.44
N LEU A 493 2.09 -32.74 -25.19
CA LEU A 493 3.35 -32.08 -24.88
C LEU A 493 3.09 -30.65 -24.43
N ARG A 494 3.69 -30.25 -23.31
CA ARG A 494 3.69 -28.85 -22.84
C ARG A 494 5.09 -28.31 -22.82
N ARG A 495 5.26 -27.10 -23.32
CA ARG A 495 6.57 -26.46 -23.37
C ARG A 495 7.03 -26.14 -21.96
N LYS A 496 8.24 -26.55 -21.60
CA LYS A 496 8.86 -26.25 -20.31
C LYS A 496 8.99 -24.74 -20.12
N SER A 497 8.75 -24.27 -18.91
CA SER A 497 8.85 -22.86 -18.53
C SER A 497 10.26 -22.28 -18.70
N THR A 498 11.30 -23.12 -18.76
CA THR A 498 12.69 -22.73 -19.04
C THR A 498 12.94 -22.38 -20.50
N VAL A 499 12.04 -22.73 -21.43
CA VAL A 499 12.17 -22.38 -22.84
C VAL A 499 11.47 -21.05 -23.09
N THR A 500 12.27 -19.99 -23.18
CA THR A 500 11.77 -18.61 -23.31
C THR A 500 11.76 -18.07 -24.74
N ALA A 501 12.29 -18.80 -25.71
CA ALA A 501 12.37 -18.39 -27.12
C ALA A 501 12.02 -19.56 -28.07
N PRO A 502 11.56 -19.28 -29.29
CA PRO A 502 11.33 -20.32 -30.30
C PRO A 502 12.65 -20.96 -30.76
N THR A 503 12.59 -22.20 -31.22
CA THR A 503 13.76 -22.96 -31.68
C THR A 503 13.41 -23.84 -32.87
N THR A 504 14.28 -23.84 -33.87
CA THR A 504 14.15 -24.70 -35.06
C THR A 504 14.71 -26.11 -34.84
N THR A 505 15.20 -26.42 -33.64
CA THR A 505 15.69 -27.74 -33.27
C THR A 505 14.84 -28.29 -32.13
N PHE A 506 14.13 -29.38 -32.41
CA PHE A 506 13.31 -30.08 -31.43
C PHE A 506 14.15 -30.95 -30.50
N ASN A 507 13.89 -30.84 -29.20
CA ASN A 507 14.47 -31.72 -28.20
C ASN A 507 13.43 -31.99 -27.10
N LEU A 508 12.85 -33.19 -27.13
CA LEU A 508 11.77 -33.56 -26.21
C LEU A 508 12.19 -33.42 -24.74
N SER A 509 13.36 -33.94 -24.35
CA SER A 509 13.77 -33.99 -22.93
C SER A 509 14.10 -32.62 -22.34
N SER A 510 14.69 -31.71 -23.09
CA SER A 510 15.07 -30.38 -22.60
C SER A 510 13.98 -29.32 -22.76
N GLN A 511 13.06 -29.50 -23.71
CA GLN A 511 12.09 -28.44 -24.06
C GLN A 511 10.65 -28.75 -23.66
N TRP A 512 10.29 -30.02 -23.43
CA TRP A 512 8.90 -30.44 -23.28
C TRP A 512 8.68 -31.35 -22.08
N ASP A 513 7.54 -31.17 -21.43
CA ASP A 513 6.96 -32.14 -20.50
C ASP A 513 5.92 -32.97 -21.27
N SER A 514 5.95 -34.29 -21.09
CA SER A 514 5.06 -35.22 -21.76
C SER A 514 4.00 -35.74 -20.79
N TYR A 515 2.75 -35.76 -21.25
CA TYR A 515 1.57 -36.20 -20.51
C TYR A 515 0.82 -37.27 -21.31
N ALA A 516 -0.05 -38.00 -20.62
CA ALA A 516 -0.87 -39.03 -21.22
C ALA A 516 -1.78 -38.48 -22.33
N THR A 517 -2.22 -39.38 -23.20
CA THR A 517 -3.24 -39.13 -24.22
C THR A 517 -4.46 -38.39 -23.63
N ASP A 518 -5.05 -37.48 -24.42
CA ASP A 518 -6.26 -36.72 -24.04
C ASP A 518 -6.13 -35.81 -22.80
N THR A 519 -4.90 -35.42 -22.43
CA THR A 519 -4.67 -34.45 -21.35
C THR A 519 -4.91 -33.00 -21.82
N CYS A 520 -6.17 -32.61 -22.00
CA CYS A 520 -6.54 -31.33 -22.62
C CYS A 520 -6.77 -30.15 -21.65
N ASN A 521 -6.59 -30.38 -20.34
CA ASN A 521 -7.01 -29.47 -19.27
C ASN A 521 -6.30 -28.10 -19.20
N ASN A 522 -5.32 -27.83 -20.07
CA ASN A 522 -4.50 -26.60 -20.03
C ASN A 522 -4.52 -25.80 -21.34
N LEU A 523 -5.17 -26.31 -22.39
CA LEU A 523 -5.35 -25.55 -23.63
C LEU A 523 -6.09 -24.24 -23.35
N ALA A 524 -5.60 -23.15 -23.95
CA ALA A 524 -6.14 -21.81 -23.76
C ALA A 524 -6.04 -21.29 -22.33
N SER A 525 -5.16 -21.87 -21.50
CA SER A 525 -4.83 -21.33 -20.18
C SER A 525 -4.20 -19.94 -20.35
N LYS A 526 -5.06 -18.91 -20.33
CA LYS A 526 -4.64 -17.53 -20.20
C LYS A 526 -3.83 -17.42 -18.91
N PRO A 527 -2.79 -16.58 -18.80
CA PRO A 527 -2.47 -16.00 -17.50
C PRO A 527 -3.79 -15.42 -17.01
N THR A 528 -4.31 -15.93 -15.91
CA THR A 528 -5.68 -15.68 -15.46
C THR A 528 -5.94 -14.17 -15.37
N LYS A 529 -6.53 -13.63 -16.44
CA LYS A 529 -7.58 -12.63 -16.31
C LYS A 529 -8.75 -13.46 -15.83
N GLU A 530 -9.09 -13.35 -14.55
CA GLU A 530 -10.36 -13.87 -14.06
C GLU A 530 -11.42 -13.33 -15.02
N ALA A 531 -12.04 -14.23 -15.76
CA ALA A 531 -13.20 -13.88 -16.53
C ALA A 531 -14.26 -13.54 -15.49
N ASN A 532 -14.60 -12.26 -15.43
CA ASN A 532 -15.88 -11.82 -14.91
C ASN A 532 -16.93 -12.67 -15.63
N GLU A 533 -17.50 -13.66 -14.95
CA GLU A 533 -18.84 -14.09 -15.30
C GLU A 533 -19.73 -12.87 -15.06
N GLU A 534 -20.13 -12.24 -16.15
CA GLU A 534 -21.23 -11.29 -16.15
C GLU A 534 -22.48 -12.12 -15.80
N ILE A 535 -22.78 -12.22 -14.51
CA ILE A 535 -24.08 -12.71 -14.03
C ILE A 535 -25.08 -11.63 -14.44
N VAL A 536 -25.67 -11.83 -15.61
CA VAL A 536 -27.02 -11.34 -15.86
C VAL A 536 -27.90 -12.00 -14.79
N GLU A 537 -28.38 -11.20 -13.84
CA GLU A 537 -29.40 -11.66 -12.90
C GLU A 537 -30.60 -12.18 -13.69
N THR A 538 -30.82 -13.50 -13.65
CA THR A 538 -32.14 -14.09 -13.90
C THR A 538 -32.49 -15.07 -12.78
N PRO A 539 -33.78 -15.20 -12.44
CA PRO A 539 -34.24 -15.46 -11.08
C PRO A 539 -34.38 -16.96 -10.77
N GLU A 540 -33.31 -17.60 -10.31
CA GLU A 540 -33.38 -18.98 -9.76
C GLU A 540 -32.62 -19.13 -8.42
N ALA A 541 -32.59 -18.06 -7.62
CA ALA A 541 -31.95 -18.09 -6.31
C ALA A 541 -32.81 -18.87 -5.30
N ILE A 542 -32.25 -19.95 -4.73
CA ILE A 542 -32.79 -20.55 -3.50
C ILE A 542 -32.65 -19.52 -2.37
N LEU A 543 -33.78 -19.07 -1.82
CA LEU A 543 -33.87 -18.07 -0.75
C LEU A 543 -34.22 -18.71 0.60
N ILE A 544 -33.68 -18.16 1.69
CA ILE A 544 -34.02 -18.55 3.06
C ILE A 544 -34.62 -17.33 3.76
N TYR A 545 -35.89 -17.42 4.16
CA TYR A 545 -36.61 -16.31 4.79
C TYR A 545 -37.61 -16.78 5.87
N PRO A 546 -37.76 -16.08 7.00
CA PRO A 546 -36.95 -14.94 7.43
C PRO A 546 -35.53 -15.35 7.80
N ASN A 547 -34.57 -14.47 7.55
CA ASN A 547 -33.17 -14.63 7.98
C ASN A 547 -32.59 -13.24 8.26
N PRO A 548 -32.41 -12.82 9.53
CA PRO A 548 -32.47 -13.65 10.74
C PRO A 548 -33.85 -14.25 11.05
N SER A 549 -33.86 -15.49 11.53
CA SER A 549 -35.05 -16.25 11.92
C SER A 549 -35.15 -16.39 13.45
N ASN A 550 -36.31 -16.76 13.97
CA ASN A 550 -36.47 -17.21 15.35
C ASN A 550 -36.36 -18.75 15.46
N GLY A 551 -35.65 -19.37 14.52
CA GLY A 551 -35.56 -20.82 14.36
C GLY A 551 -36.63 -21.43 13.44
N ASN A 552 -37.64 -20.66 13.00
CA ASN A 552 -38.56 -21.07 11.94
C ASN A 552 -38.29 -20.26 10.68
N PHE A 553 -38.08 -20.94 9.55
CA PHE A 553 -37.81 -20.30 8.26
C PHE A 553 -38.32 -21.12 7.08
N THR A 554 -38.43 -20.49 5.93
CA THR A 554 -38.88 -21.07 4.68
C THR A 554 -37.73 -21.04 3.67
N ILE A 555 -37.63 -22.11 2.87
CA ILE A 555 -36.75 -22.22 1.72
C ILE A 555 -37.61 -22.03 0.47
N SER A 556 -37.39 -20.94 -0.26
CA SER A 556 -38.11 -20.64 -1.51
C SER A 556 -37.23 -20.95 -2.71
N TYR A 557 -37.78 -21.63 -3.70
CA TYR A 557 -37.12 -22.06 -4.93
C TYR A 557 -38.16 -22.15 -6.06
N SER A 558 -37.72 -22.05 -7.33
CA SER A 558 -38.59 -21.83 -8.51
C SER A 558 -39.43 -23.03 -8.94
N ASP A 559 -39.00 -24.26 -8.62
CA ASP A 559 -39.63 -25.48 -9.13
C ASP A 559 -39.97 -26.45 -8.00
N SER A 560 -41.10 -27.16 -8.08
CA SER A 560 -41.58 -28.09 -7.04
C SER A 560 -40.78 -29.41 -6.99
N ILE A 561 -39.47 -29.35 -6.77
CA ILE A 561 -38.57 -30.50 -6.67
C ILE A 561 -38.29 -30.89 -5.20
N SER A 562 -38.08 -32.18 -4.95
CA SER A 562 -37.62 -32.67 -3.64
C SER A 562 -36.15 -32.31 -3.41
N TYR A 563 -35.80 -31.91 -2.20
CA TYR A 563 -34.45 -31.49 -1.84
C TYR A 563 -34.07 -31.97 -0.45
N SER A 564 -32.78 -31.91 -0.14
CA SER A 564 -32.23 -32.28 1.15
C SER A 564 -31.60 -31.07 1.83
N ILE A 565 -31.76 -30.96 3.14
CA ILE A 565 -31.24 -29.88 3.97
C ILE A 565 -30.31 -30.47 5.02
N GLU A 566 -29.13 -29.88 5.18
CA GLU A 566 -28.27 -30.06 6.34
C GLU A 566 -28.02 -28.69 6.98
N ILE A 567 -28.16 -28.58 8.30
CA ILE A 567 -27.73 -27.41 9.05
C ILE A 567 -26.50 -27.78 9.87
N ILE A 568 -25.47 -26.95 9.74
CA ILE A 568 -24.16 -27.16 10.35
C ILE A 568 -23.86 -25.96 11.24
N SER A 569 -23.40 -26.21 12.47
CA SER A 569 -22.91 -25.16 13.38
C SER A 569 -21.64 -24.50 12.83
N PHE A 570 -21.26 -23.34 13.36
CA PHE A 570 -20.00 -22.69 13.01
C PHE A 570 -18.75 -23.54 13.36
N THR A 571 -18.88 -24.50 14.27
CA THR A 571 -17.82 -25.46 14.61
C THR A 571 -17.75 -26.66 13.66
N GLY A 572 -18.59 -26.68 12.61
CA GLY A 572 -18.62 -27.75 11.62
C GLY A 572 -19.46 -28.96 12.03
N GLN A 573 -20.17 -28.90 13.16
CA GLN A 573 -21.03 -29.99 13.62
C GLN A 573 -22.38 -29.94 12.90
N LYS A 574 -22.81 -31.05 12.28
CA LYS A 574 -24.17 -31.16 11.74
C LYS A 574 -25.18 -31.20 12.90
N VAL A 575 -26.09 -30.24 12.93
CA VAL A 575 -27.08 -30.03 14.01
C VAL A 575 -28.52 -30.30 13.58
N PHE A 576 -28.80 -30.33 12.27
CA PHE A 576 -30.10 -30.71 11.73
C PHE A 576 -29.94 -31.32 10.33
N GLU A 577 -30.82 -32.24 9.97
CA GLU A 577 -30.88 -32.83 8.64
C GLU A 577 -32.31 -33.25 8.28
N LYS A 578 -32.69 -33.03 7.02
CA LYS A 578 -33.92 -33.56 6.43
C LYS A 578 -33.64 -33.93 4.97
N GLN A 579 -33.92 -35.16 4.59
CA GLN A 579 -33.61 -35.68 3.25
C GLN A 579 -34.89 -35.79 2.40
N ASN A 580 -34.77 -35.54 1.09
CA ASN A 580 -35.81 -35.77 0.09
C ASN A 580 -37.19 -35.18 0.46
N THR A 581 -37.21 -33.95 0.99
CA THR A 581 -38.44 -33.26 1.37
C THR A 581 -38.91 -32.30 0.27
N SER A 582 -40.23 -32.11 0.18
CA SER A 582 -40.87 -31.04 -0.60
C SER A 582 -41.44 -29.94 0.28
N ASP A 583 -41.29 -30.05 1.61
CA ASP A 583 -41.76 -29.02 2.54
C ASP A 583 -40.83 -27.81 2.43
N ASN A 584 -41.41 -26.64 2.17
CA ASN A 584 -40.65 -25.40 2.13
C ASN A 584 -40.38 -24.83 3.54
N ALA A 585 -41.15 -25.21 4.56
CA ALA A 585 -40.98 -24.75 5.93
C ALA A 585 -40.05 -25.66 6.74
N VAL A 586 -39.13 -25.04 7.47
CA VAL A 586 -38.13 -25.69 8.32
C VAL A 586 -38.20 -25.09 9.72
N SER A 587 -38.31 -25.94 10.73
CA SER A 587 -38.35 -25.55 12.14
C SER A 587 -37.19 -26.16 12.91
N VAL A 588 -36.34 -25.29 13.44
CA VAL A 588 -35.18 -25.57 14.28
C VAL A 588 -35.15 -24.65 15.49
N SER A 589 -36.32 -24.28 16.01
CA SER A 589 -36.47 -23.41 17.20
C SER A 589 -35.86 -23.98 18.48
N HIS A 590 -35.45 -25.25 18.47
CA HIS A 590 -34.72 -25.91 19.55
C HIS A 590 -33.20 -25.64 19.51
N LEU A 591 -32.67 -25.12 18.40
CA LEU A 591 -31.26 -24.76 18.31
C LEU A 591 -30.99 -23.45 19.07
N PRO A 592 -29.83 -23.34 19.75
CA PRO A 592 -29.43 -22.09 20.39
C PRO A 592 -29.36 -20.91 19.41
N LYS A 593 -29.45 -19.69 19.95
CA LYS A 593 -29.21 -18.46 19.18
C LYS A 593 -27.78 -18.47 18.64
N GLY A 594 -27.62 -18.13 17.36
CA GLY A 594 -26.31 -18.18 16.72
C GLY A 594 -26.34 -18.21 15.20
N ILE A 595 -25.15 -18.38 14.62
CA ILE A 595 -24.94 -18.46 13.17
C ILE A 595 -24.73 -19.92 12.78
N TYR A 596 -25.46 -20.34 11.76
CA TYR A 596 -25.42 -21.68 11.17
C TYR A 596 -25.23 -21.60 9.66
N MET A 597 -24.71 -22.68 9.06
CA MET A 597 -24.72 -22.88 7.62
C MET A 597 -25.83 -23.84 7.26
N VAL A 598 -26.68 -23.47 6.30
CA VAL A 598 -27.72 -24.31 5.73
C VAL A 598 -27.26 -24.72 4.35
N LYS A 599 -27.04 -26.02 4.17
CA LYS A 599 -26.72 -26.64 2.90
C LYS A 599 -27.99 -27.25 2.33
N VAL A 600 -28.39 -26.80 1.16
CA VAL A 600 -29.56 -27.25 0.42
C VAL A 600 -29.08 -27.98 -0.83
N THR A 601 -29.36 -29.27 -0.92
CA THR A 601 -28.93 -30.15 -2.01
C THR A 601 -30.13 -30.57 -2.82
N THR A 602 -30.10 -30.29 -4.12
CA THR A 602 -31.04 -30.79 -5.13
C THR A 602 -30.32 -31.81 -6.02
N ALA A 603 -31.03 -32.42 -6.98
CA ALA A 603 -30.39 -33.35 -7.93
C ALA A 603 -29.30 -32.69 -8.80
N GLU A 604 -29.44 -31.39 -9.09
CA GLU A 604 -28.58 -30.68 -10.03
C GLU A 604 -27.52 -29.81 -9.34
N LYS A 605 -27.83 -29.30 -8.15
CA LYS A 605 -26.96 -28.34 -7.46
C LYS A 605 -27.05 -28.42 -5.94
N THR A 606 -25.93 -28.11 -5.30
CA THR A 606 -25.82 -27.88 -3.86
C THR A 606 -25.56 -26.40 -3.61
N VAL A 607 -26.37 -25.78 -2.75
CA VAL A 607 -26.23 -24.36 -2.36
C VAL A 607 -26.02 -24.28 -0.86
N VAL A 608 -25.06 -23.48 -0.41
CA VAL A 608 -24.83 -23.19 1.00
C VAL A 608 -25.22 -21.75 1.29
N LYS A 609 -26.04 -21.53 2.31
CA LYS A 609 -26.49 -20.21 2.76
C LYS A 609 -26.24 -20.06 4.26
N LYS A 610 -25.95 -18.84 4.70
CA LYS A 610 -25.88 -18.49 6.12
C LYS A 610 -27.29 -18.41 6.69
N LEU A 611 -27.53 -18.96 7.87
CA LEU A 611 -28.75 -18.78 8.67
C LEU A 611 -28.37 -18.16 10.01
N VAL A 612 -29.13 -17.14 10.43
CA VAL A 612 -29.02 -16.54 11.76
C VAL A 612 -30.27 -16.89 12.56
N ILE A 613 -30.09 -17.42 13.76
CA ILE A 613 -31.18 -17.70 14.72
C ILE A 613 -31.06 -16.70 15.87
N ASN A 614 -32.11 -15.89 16.07
CA ASN A 614 -32.18 -14.77 17.02
C ASN A 614 -32.83 -15.10 18.36
#